data_AF-A0A147K361-F1
#
_entry.id   AF-A0A147K361-F1
#
_cell.length_a   1.000
_cell.length_b   1.000
_cell.length_c   1.000
_cell.angle_alpha   90.00
_cell.angle_beta   90.00
_cell.angle_gamma   90.00
#
_symmetry.space_group_name_H-M   'P 1'
#
loop_
_entity.id
_entity.type
_entity.pdbx_description
1 polymer ?
#
loop_
_entity_poly.entity_id
_entity_poly.type
_entity_poly.pdbx_seq_one_letter_code
_entity_poly.pdbx_strand_id
1 'polypeptide(L)' 'MNNPAASLEYGAGPIVPKKLAEEKVDVAIAGEFGPGALALLKAKNIRAFKVKAGTNVCRAVDNVIRE' A
#
# COMPACT_ATOMS: atom_id res chain seq x y z
N MET A 1 -5.00 -8.82 13.25
CA MET A 1 -4.61 -8.56 11.84
C MET A 1 -3.12 -8.77 11.74
N ASN A 2 -2.67 -9.75 10.96
CA ASN A 2 -1.24 -9.96 10.69
C ASN A 2 -0.96 -9.54 9.25
N ASN A 3 -0.19 -8.48 9.07
CA ASN A 3 0.58 -8.35 7.84
C ASN A 3 1.92 -9.07 8.12
N PRO A 4 2.15 -10.28 7.59
CA PRO A 4 3.38 -11.03 7.85
C PRO A 4 4.64 -10.27 7.40
N ALA A 5 4.51 -9.29 6.49
CA ALA A 5 5.61 -8.43 6.10
C ALA A 5 6.03 -7.42 7.18
N ALA A 6 5.21 -7.17 8.20
CA ALA A 6 5.54 -6.26 9.31
C ALA A 6 6.61 -6.83 10.25
N SER A 7 6.77 -8.16 10.27
CA SER A 7 7.80 -8.85 11.06
C SER A 7 9.11 -9.05 10.30
N LEU A 8 9.21 -8.57 9.06
CA LEU A 8 10.43 -8.68 8.27
C LEU A 8 11.39 -7.56 8.63
N GLU A 9 12.58 -7.90 9.12
CA GLU A 9 13.66 -6.94 9.35
C GLU A 9 14.05 -6.17 8.06
N TYR A 10 13.97 -6.82 6.90
CA TYR A 10 14.28 -6.25 5.59
C TYR A 10 13.36 -6.82 4.51
N GLY A 11 13.20 -6.10 3.39
CA GLY A 11 12.47 -6.63 2.22
C GLY A 11 10.94 -6.54 2.30
N ALA A 12 10.37 -5.94 3.35
CA ALA A 12 8.94 -5.65 3.41
C ALA A 12 8.48 -4.76 2.23
N GLY A 13 9.32 -3.78 1.86
CA GLY A 13 9.09 -2.85 0.75
C GLY A 13 8.81 -3.52 -0.60
N PRO A 14 9.57 -4.55 -1.02
CA PRO A 14 9.27 -5.30 -2.24
C PRO A 14 8.25 -6.45 -2.09
N ILE A 15 8.13 -7.06 -0.91
CA ILE A 15 7.23 -8.21 -0.71
C ILE A 15 5.76 -7.78 -0.72
N VAL A 16 5.43 -6.66 -0.09
CA VAL A 16 4.03 -6.19 0.02
C VAL A 16 3.43 -5.83 -1.35
N PRO A 17 4.07 -5.02 -2.22
CA PRO A 17 3.55 -4.73 -3.55
C PRO A 17 3.36 -5.98 -4.41
N LYS A 18 4.26 -6.96 -4.29
CA LYS A 18 4.13 -8.23 -5.01
C LYS A 18 2.88 -8.99 -4.55
N LYS A 19 2.66 -9.08 -3.24
CA LYS A 19 1.49 -9.77 -2.68
C LYS A 19 0.19 -9.07 -3.09
N LEU A 20 0.14 -7.74 -3.01
CA LEU A 20 -1.03 -6.96 -3.45
C LEU A 20 -1.35 -7.17 -4.94
N ALA A 21 -0.32 -7.30 -5.78
CA ALA A 21 -0.50 -7.60 -7.19
C ALA A 21 -1.05 -9.03 -7.43
N GLU A 22 -0.59 -10.02 -6.66
CA GLU A 22 -1.15 -11.39 -6.70
C GLU A 22 -2.62 -11.42 -6.28
N GLU A 23 -3.00 -10.56 -5.34
CA GLU A 23 -4.40 -10.38 -4.91
C GLU A 23 -5.23 -9.47 -5.82
N LYS A 24 -4.66 -9.00 -6.94
CA LYS A 24 -5.32 -8.15 -7.95
C LYS A 24 -5.91 -6.86 -7.38
N VAL A 25 -5.19 -6.25 -6.44
CA VAL A 25 -5.59 -4.97 -5.84
C VAL A 25 -5.32 -3.81 -6.81
N ASP A 26 -6.32 -2.96 -7.04
CA ASP A 26 -6.19 -1.77 -7.90
C ASP A 26 -5.57 -0.56 -7.17
N VAL A 27 -5.74 -0.49 -5.85
CA VAL A 27 -5.39 0.69 -5.04
C VAL A 27 -4.73 0.31 -3.72
N ALA A 28 -3.58 0.91 -3.42
CA ALA A 28 -2.89 0.81 -2.13
C ALA A 28 -2.91 2.16 -1.40
N ILE A 29 -3.37 2.16 -0.15
CA ILE A 29 -3.47 3.37 0.68
C ILE A 29 -2.53 3.24 1.89
N ALA A 30 -1.64 4.21 2.12
CA ALA A 30 -0.71 4.16 3.24
C ALA A 30 -0.36 5.55 3.79
N GLY A 31 0.18 5.58 5.01
CA GLY A 31 0.72 6.79 5.63
C GLY A 31 1.99 7.30 4.94
N GLU A 32 2.78 6.38 4.40
CA GLU A 32 4.04 6.64 3.70
C GLU A 32 4.35 5.51 2.73
N PHE A 33 5.07 5.84 1.65
CA PHE A 33 5.63 4.87 0.72
C PHE A 33 7.13 5.13 0.57
N GLY A 34 7.94 4.10 0.81
CA GLY A 34 9.35 4.11 0.44
C GLY A 34 9.53 4.05 -1.08
N PRO A 35 10.69 4.51 -1.60
CA PRO A 35 10.94 4.59 -3.05
C PRO A 35 10.82 3.23 -3.76
N GLY A 36 11.34 2.15 -3.15
CA GLY A 36 11.25 0.80 -3.72
C GLY A 36 9.82 0.26 -3.79
N ALA A 37 9.01 0.51 -2.75
CA ALA A 37 7.61 0.10 -2.72
C ALA A 37 6.80 0.83 -3.79
N LEU A 38 7.00 2.14 -3.91
CA LEU A 38 6.30 2.97 -4.90
C LEU A 38 6.65 2.57 -6.34
N ALA A 39 7.93 2.30 -6.62
CA ALA A 39 8.39 1.83 -7.93
C ALA A 39 7.70 0.50 -8.32
N LEU A 40 7.56 -0.42 -7.37
CA LEU A 40 6.92 -1.72 -7.62
C LEU A 40 5.40 -1.62 -7.77
N LEU A 41 4.72 -0.81 -6.96
CA LEU A 41 3.29 -0.53 -7.11
C LEU A 41 3.01 0.04 -8.51
N LYS A 42 3.81 1.03 -8.95
CA LYS A 42 3.71 1.61 -10.28
C LYS A 42 3.95 0.60 -11.39
N ALA A 43 4.98 -0.24 -11.27
CA ALA A 43 5.28 -1.29 -12.25
C ALA A 43 4.18 -2.37 -12.35
N LYS A 44 3.34 -2.50 -11.32
CA LYS A 44 2.20 -3.43 -11.27
C LYS A 44 0.85 -2.75 -11.54
N ASN A 45 0.83 -1.49 -11.97
CA ASN A 45 -0.38 -0.68 -12.21
C ASN A 45 -1.29 -0.53 -10.98
N ILE A 46 -0.71 -0.59 -9.77
CA ILE A 46 -1.44 -0.35 -8.52
C ILE A 46 -1.30 1.14 -8.18
N ARG A 47 -2.44 1.83 -8.04
CA ARG A 47 -2.44 3.25 -7.67
C ARG A 47 -2.11 3.42 -6.20
N ALA A 48 -1.15 4.29 -5.88
CA ALA A 48 -0.71 4.53 -4.51
C ALA A 48 -1.25 5.86 -3.99
N PHE A 49 -2.00 5.82 -2.87
CA PHE A 49 -2.58 7.01 -2.23
C PHE A 49 -1.97 7.23 -0.86
N LYS A 50 -1.37 8.40 -0.66
CA LYS A 50 -0.80 8.79 0.63
C LYS A 50 -1.86 9.50 1.47
N VAL A 51 -2.10 9.01 2.67
CA VAL A 51 -2.99 9.64 3.66
C VAL A 51 -2.21 10.02 4.91
N LYS A 52 -2.76 10.90 5.75
CA LYS A 52 -2.12 11.23 7.03
C LYS A 52 -2.11 9.99 7.94
N ALA A 53 -0.98 9.69 8.57
CA ALA A 53 -0.91 8.63 9.58
C ALA A 53 -1.95 8.86 10.69
N GLY A 54 -2.61 7.78 11.13
CA GLY A 54 -3.72 7.85 12.09
C GLY A 54 -5.09 8.17 11.47
N THR A 55 -5.19 8.34 10.14
CA THR A 55 -6.49 8.43 9.47
C THR A 55 -7.25 7.11 9.61
N ASN A 56 -8.52 7.19 10.01
CA ASN A 56 -9.41 6.04 10.08
C ASN A 56 -9.60 5.41 8.69
N VAL A 57 -9.63 4.07 8.62
CA VAL A 57 -9.72 3.32 7.35
C VAL A 57 -10.96 3.73 6.54
N CYS A 58 -12.14 3.84 7.17
CA CYS A 58 -13.36 4.24 6.46
C CYS A 58 -13.21 5.62 5.81
N ARG A 59 -12.54 6.55 6.49
CA ARG A 59 -12.29 7.89 5.98
C ARG A 59 -11.23 7.90 4.86
N ALA A 60 -10.21 7.06 4.99
CA ALA A 60 -9.19 6.90 3.95
C ALA A 60 -9.81 6.33 2.66
N VAL A 61 -10.72 5.36 2.77
CA VAL A 61 -11.43 4.78 1.63
C VAL A 61 -12.41 5.78 1.01
N ASP A 62 -13.20 6.52 1.81
CA ASP A 62 -14.11 7.56 1.30
C ASP A 62 -13.35 8.65 0.52
N ASN A 63 -12.19 9.09 0.99
CA ASN A 63 -11.36 10.06 0.28
C ASN A 63 -10.93 9.56 -1.11
N VAL A 64 -10.57 8.28 -1.22
CA VAL A 64 -10.08 7.67 -2.47
C VAL A 64 -11.21 7.43 -3.47
N ILE A 65 -12.41 7.10 -3.00
CA ILE A 65 -13.58 6.88 -3.88
C ILE A 65 -14.09 8.19 -4.49
N ARG A 66 -13.87 9.32 -3.81
CA ARG A 66 -14.33 10.64 -4.24
C ARG A 66 -13.38 11.37 -5.20
N GLU A 67 -12.18 10.84 -5.40
CA GLU A 67 -11.17 11.36 -6.34
C GLU A 67 -11.47 10.91 -7.77
#